data_AF-A0A239GFC2-F1
#
_entry.id   AF-A0A239GFC2-F1
#
_cell.length_a   1.000
_cell.length_b   1.000
_cell.length_c   1.000
_cell.angle_alpha   90.00
_cell.angle_beta   90.00
_cell.angle_gamma   90.00
#
_symmetry.space_group_name_H-M   'P 1'
#
loop_
_entity.id
_entity.type
_entity.pdbx_description
1 polymer ?
#
loop_
_entity_poly.entity_id
_entity_poly.type
_entity_poly.pdbx_seq_one_letter_code
_entity_poly.pdbx_strand_id
1 'polypeptide(L)'
;MTLRPYLFLSLLAAGLAQATEPGIRLDAPLGGWRPGNGEGANFRQRVNYPAASVNTPADQALSARIRGEIANAPKGRPATLVVNGVSMPLKIGEDGGFDRPYAFPAGSNSVEVISPDGQRHERVQFYHGGGGGEVPAKLRVLLSWDSDNTDLDLHLLTPDGGHVWYGNRSLPNGAAQDVDVTTGYGPEIIATPTPLKGAYLVYVNYFGGGYSQDEESGNVEAAQPLTTARVTIVTEEGTPDEKQESFLVPMRQPGELTLVKRFSYP
;
A
#
# COMPACT_ATOMS: atom_id res chain seq x y z
N MET A 1 45.24 -61.35 -32.04
CA MET A 1 44.05 -60.81 -31.36
C MET A 1 44.50 -60.19 -30.06
N THR A 2 44.68 -58.87 -30.03
CA THR A 2 45.15 -58.12 -28.86
C THR A 2 44.21 -56.94 -28.67
N LEU A 3 43.42 -57.01 -27.59
CA LEU A 3 42.40 -56.03 -27.22
C LEU A 3 43.04 -54.68 -26.87
N ARG A 4 42.52 -53.60 -27.44
CA ARG A 4 42.77 -52.22 -26.99
C ARG A 4 41.73 -51.86 -25.92
N PRO A 5 42.13 -51.39 -24.72
CA PRO A 5 41.20 -50.88 -23.72
C PRO A 5 40.76 -49.47 -24.09
N TYR A 6 39.46 -49.23 -24.16
CA TYR A 6 38.87 -47.91 -24.31
C TYR A 6 38.88 -47.20 -22.95
N LEU A 7 39.56 -46.06 -22.89
CA LEU A 7 39.56 -45.15 -21.75
C LEU A 7 38.22 -44.39 -21.75
N PHE A 8 37.30 -44.77 -20.86
CA PHE A 8 36.07 -44.01 -20.62
C PHE A 8 36.41 -42.79 -19.76
N LEU A 9 36.38 -41.60 -20.37
CA LEU A 9 36.49 -40.32 -19.66
C LEU A 9 35.10 -39.95 -19.13
N SER A 10 34.83 -40.22 -17.86
CA SER A 10 33.61 -39.76 -17.19
C SER A 10 33.71 -38.27 -16.88
N LEU A 11 33.05 -37.44 -17.69
CA LEU A 11 32.76 -36.05 -17.31
C LEU A 11 31.77 -36.06 -16.14
N LEU A 12 32.26 -35.75 -14.94
CA LEU A 12 31.42 -35.38 -13.82
C LEU A 12 30.89 -33.96 -14.10
N ALA A 13 29.69 -33.85 -14.66
CA ALA A 13 28.95 -32.60 -14.66
C ALA A 13 28.44 -32.37 -13.23
N ALA A 14 29.21 -31.64 -12.42
CA ALA A 14 28.73 -31.10 -11.16
C ALA A 14 27.68 -30.03 -11.49
N GLY A 15 26.42 -30.45 -11.58
CA GLY A 15 25.29 -29.53 -11.57
C GLY A 15 25.28 -28.82 -10.23
N LEU A 16 25.82 -27.60 -10.18
CA LEU A 16 25.46 -26.66 -9.14
C LEU A 16 23.95 -26.41 -9.28
N ALA A 17 23.16 -27.13 -8.50
CA ALA A 17 21.81 -26.71 -8.21
C ALA A 17 21.95 -25.34 -7.53
N GLN A 18 21.74 -24.26 -8.30
CA GLN A 18 21.41 -22.99 -7.68
C GLN A 18 20.13 -23.24 -6.91
N ALA A 19 20.26 -23.34 -5.58
CA ALA A 19 19.10 -23.16 -4.73
C ALA A 19 18.56 -21.77 -5.08
N THR A 20 17.39 -21.72 -5.71
CA THR A 20 16.61 -20.49 -5.80
C THR A 20 16.46 -20.00 -4.38
N GLU A 21 17.16 -18.90 -4.06
CA GLU A 21 16.96 -18.14 -2.83
C GLU A 21 15.45 -18.03 -2.58
N PRO A 22 14.94 -18.35 -1.38
CA PRO A 22 13.52 -18.26 -1.13
C PRO A 22 13.11 -16.79 -1.36
N GLY A 23 12.33 -16.60 -2.43
CA GLY A 23 12.02 -15.30 -3.00
C GLY A 23 10.85 -14.63 -2.30
N ILE A 24 10.30 -13.60 -2.95
CA ILE A 24 9.00 -13.05 -2.60
C ILE A 24 7.95 -13.97 -3.23
N ARG A 25 6.98 -14.43 -2.43
CA ARG A 25 5.81 -15.18 -2.91
C ARG A 25 4.59 -14.29 -2.86
N LEU A 26 3.88 -14.14 -3.99
CA LEU A 26 2.57 -13.48 -4.05
C LEU A 26 1.46 -14.54 -4.13
N ASP A 27 0.75 -14.73 -3.01
CA ASP A 27 -0.38 -15.67 -2.90
C ASP A 27 -1.68 -15.07 -3.45
N ALA A 28 -1.83 -13.74 -3.33
CA ALA A 28 -2.90 -12.97 -3.97
C ALA A 28 -2.41 -11.54 -4.31
N PRO A 29 -2.86 -10.94 -5.41
CA PRO A 29 -3.73 -11.53 -6.43
C PRO A 29 -2.99 -12.57 -7.29
N LEU A 30 -3.73 -13.52 -7.85
CA LEU A 30 -3.21 -14.44 -8.87
C LEU A 30 -3.25 -13.79 -10.25
N GLY A 31 -2.32 -14.17 -11.11
CA GLY A 31 -2.24 -13.68 -12.49
C GLY A 31 -3.39 -14.16 -13.38
N GLY A 32 -3.56 -13.50 -14.52
CA GLY A 32 -4.52 -13.90 -15.56
C GLY A 32 -5.88 -13.21 -15.44
N TRP A 33 -6.93 -13.86 -15.93
CA TRP A 33 -8.28 -13.30 -16.00
C TRP A 33 -9.07 -13.71 -14.77
N ARG A 34 -9.62 -12.73 -14.03
CA ARG A 34 -10.48 -12.99 -12.88
C ARG A 34 -11.84 -12.31 -13.05
N PRO A 35 -12.95 -13.02 -12.77
CA PRO A 35 -14.24 -12.35 -12.65
C PRO A 35 -14.19 -11.36 -11.48
N GLY A 36 -14.99 -10.29 -11.55
CA GLY A 36 -15.23 -9.49 -10.35
C GLY A 36 -16.06 -10.29 -9.34
N ASN A 37 -15.80 -10.13 -8.04
CA ASN A 37 -16.65 -10.68 -6.98
C ASN A 37 -16.64 -9.78 -5.74
N GLY A 38 -17.75 -9.07 -5.53
CA GLY A 38 -17.92 -8.12 -4.44
C GLY A 38 -18.33 -8.74 -3.12
N GLU A 39 -18.67 -10.03 -3.12
CA GLU A 39 -19.03 -10.74 -1.89
C GLU A 39 -17.82 -10.82 -0.95
N GLY A 40 -17.94 -10.22 0.24
CA GLY A 40 -16.85 -10.15 1.22
C GLY A 40 -15.72 -9.17 0.88
N ALA A 41 -15.87 -8.35 -0.17
CA ALA A 41 -14.90 -7.32 -0.55
C ALA A 41 -15.18 -6.01 0.22
N ASN A 42 -14.70 -5.91 1.46
CA ASN A 42 -14.86 -4.70 2.26
C ASN A 42 -13.75 -3.69 1.94
N PHE A 43 -14.14 -2.44 1.63
CA PHE A 43 -13.19 -1.33 1.49
C PHE A 43 -12.72 -0.81 2.86
N ARG A 44 -13.65 -0.73 3.83
CA ARG A 44 -13.35 -0.27 5.19
C ARG A 44 -12.89 -1.42 6.06
N GLN A 45 -11.84 -1.18 6.84
CA GLN A 45 -11.40 -2.10 7.88
C GLN A 45 -11.95 -1.69 9.24
N ARG A 46 -12.23 -2.67 10.11
CA ARG A 46 -12.53 -2.41 11.53
C ARG A 46 -11.25 -1.94 12.21
N VAL A 47 -11.31 -0.78 12.83
CA VAL A 47 -10.20 -0.14 13.55
C VAL A 47 -10.53 -0.20 15.04
N ASN A 48 -9.67 -0.86 15.82
CA ASN A 48 -9.69 -0.81 17.28
C ASN A 48 -8.51 0.05 17.72
N TYR A 49 -8.78 1.17 18.40
CA TYR A 49 -7.74 2.10 18.78
C TYR A 49 -6.90 1.60 19.97
N PRO A 50 -5.56 1.85 19.97
CA PRO A 50 -4.78 2.50 18.92
C PRO A 50 -4.53 1.55 17.72
N ALA A 51 -4.73 2.04 16.49
CA ALA A 51 -4.70 1.22 15.28
C ALA A 51 -3.29 1.13 14.68
N ALA A 52 -2.44 0.34 15.32
CA ALA A 52 -1.03 0.19 14.96
C ALA A 52 -0.74 -0.61 13.67
N SER A 53 -1.76 -1.07 12.95
CA SER A 53 -1.56 -1.83 11.70
C SER A 53 -2.80 -1.91 10.83
N VAL A 54 -2.55 -1.99 9.52
CA VAL A 54 -3.48 -2.59 8.57
C VAL A 54 -3.82 -4.00 9.04
N ASN A 55 -5.11 -4.31 9.17
CA ASN A 55 -5.59 -5.61 9.61
C ASN A 55 -6.62 -6.12 8.63
N THR A 56 -6.41 -7.33 8.11
CA THR A 56 -7.37 -7.96 7.21
C THR A 56 -8.45 -8.70 8.00
N PRO A 57 -9.74 -8.39 7.81
CA PRO A 57 -10.83 -9.19 8.37
C PRO A 57 -10.72 -10.66 7.93
N ALA A 58 -11.07 -11.59 8.81
CA ALA A 58 -10.99 -13.03 8.52
C ALA A 58 -11.90 -13.45 7.34
N ASP A 59 -12.97 -12.69 7.09
CA ASP A 59 -13.95 -12.84 6.03
C ASP A 59 -13.64 -12.01 4.77
N GLN A 60 -12.50 -11.31 4.71
CA GLN A 60 -12.13 -10.53 3.54
C GLN A 60 -11.86 -11.44 2.32
N ALA A 61 -12.56 -11.15 1.23
CA ALA A 61 -12.42 -11.86 -0.04
C ALA A 61 -10.98 -11.82 -0.57
N LEU A 62 -10.49 -12.96 -1.06
CA LEU A 62 -9.17 -13.06 -1.70
C LEU A 62 -9.06 -12.18 -2.96
N SER A 63 -10.17 -11.90 -3.65
CA SER A 63 -10.22 -10.99 -4.81
C SER A 63 -9.80 -9.56 -4.45
N ALA A 64 -10.02 -9.17 -3.20
CA ALA A 64 -9.76 -7.83 -2.66
C ALA A 64 -8.58 -7.83 -1.68
N ARG A 65 -7.57 -8.69 -1.89
CA ARG A 65 -6.36 -8.80 -1.04
C ARG A 65 -5.08 -8.82 -1.86
N ILE A 66 -4.05 -8.27 -1.24
CA ILE A 66 -2.64 -8.40 -1.62
C ILE A 66 -1.98 -9.16 -0.48
N ARG A 67 -1.65 -10.43 -0.73
CA ARG A 67 -1.17 -11.38 0.28
C ARG A 67 0.03 -12.14 -0.23
N GLY A 68 0.96 -12.40 0.67
CA GLY A 68 2.12 -13.21 0.35
C GLY A 68 3.11 -13.27 1.49
N GLU A 69 4.35 -13.59 1.13
CA GLU A 69 5.44 -13.77 2.07
C GLU A 69 6.76 -13.32 1.44
N ILE A 70 7.63 -12.69 2.23
CA ILE A 70 9.01 -12.39 1.88
C ILE A 70 9.89 -13.25 2.79
N ALA A 71 10.47 -14.32 2.24
CA ALA A 71 11.35 -15.15 3.03
C ALA A 71 12.60 -14.37 3.48
N ASN A 72 13.04 -14.58 4.72
CA ASN A 72 14.20 -13.88 5.29
C ASN A 72 14.10 -12.35 5.13
N ALA A 73 12.92 -11.77 5.32
CA ALA A 73 12.73 -10.33 5.25
C ALA A 73 13.57 -9.61 6.34
N PRO A 74 14.35 -8.58 6.00
CA PRO A 74 14.99 -7.73 6.99
C PRO A 74 13.95 -7.12 7.94
N LYS A 75 14.21 -7.19 9.26
CA LYS A 75 13.32 -6.63 10.28
C LYS A 75 13.47 -5.12 10.39
N GLY A 76 12.39 -4.44 10.80
CA GLY A 76 12.40 -3.01 11.15
C GLY A 76 12.35 -2.04 9.96
N ARG A 77 12.12 -2.53 8.73
CA ARG A 77 11.85 -1.68 7.56
C ARG A 77 10.68 -2.25 6.76
N PRO A 78 9.82 -1.40 6.20
CA PRO A 78 8.75 -1.86 5.32
C PRO A 78 9.33 -2.36 3.99
N ALA A 79 8.63 -3.29 3.37
CA ALA A 79 8.78 -3.56 1.94
C ALA A 79 8.12 -2.43 1.14
N THR A 80 8.29 -2.42 -0.18
CA THR A 80 7.51 -1.53 -1.07
C THR A 80 6.47 -2.34 -1.82
N LEU A 81 5.23 -1.87 -1.78
CA LEU A 81 4.13 -2.35 -2.61
C LEU A 81 3.89 -1.34 -3.74
N VAL A 82 3.84 -1.79 -4.98
CA VAL A 82 3.47 -0.97 -6.14
C VAL A 82 2.21 -1.54 -6.75
N VAL A 83 1.14 -0.75 -6.79
CA VAL A 83 -0.12 -1.14 -7.45
C VAL A 83 -0.41 -0.17 -8.58
N ASN A 84 -0.48 -0.66 -9.82
CA ASN A 84 -0.71 0.17 -11.01
C ASN A 84 0.20 1.41 -11.09
N GLY A 85 1.46 1.26 -10.66
CA GLY A 85 2.46 2.34 -10.62
C GLY A 85 2.46 3.19 -9.34
N VAL A 86 1.46 3.05 -8.46
CA VAL A 86 1.40 3.75 -7.17
C VAL A 86 2.20 2.98 -6.13
N SER A 87 3.34 3.56 -5.72
CA SER A 87 4.20 3.00 -4.66
C SER A 87 3.70 3.38 -3.27
N MET A 88 3.65 2.41 -2.36
CA MET A 88 3.33 2.59 -0.96
C MET A 88 4.16 1.63 -0.09
N PRO A 89 4.44 1.98 1.18
CA PRO A 89 5.08 1.05 2.10
C PRO A 89 4.17 -0.14 2.41
N LEU A 90 4.79 -1.31 2.61
CA LEU A 90 4.14 -2.57 2.94
C LEU A 90 4.74 -3.10 4.24
N LYS A 91 3.91 -3.16 5.29
CA LYS A 91 4.31 -3.76 6.56
C LYS A 91 4.50 -5.27 6.36
N ILE A 92 5.62 -5.77 6.88
CA ILE A 92 5.96 -7.20 6.88
C ILE A 92 5.89 -7.71 8.31
N GLY A 93 5.22 -8.83 8.52
CA GLY A 93 5.15 -9.53 9.80
C GLY A 93 6.52 -10.10 10.22
N GLU A 94 6.64 -10.47 11.49
CA GLU A 94 7.89 -11.07 12.00
C GLU A 94 8.25 -12.40 11.33
N ASP A 95 7.24 -13.08 10.79
CA ASP A 95 7.32 -14.32 10.01
C ASP A 95 7.59 -14.09 8.52
N GLY A 96 7.69 -12.83 8.07
CA GLY A 96 7.84 -12.47 6.66
C GLY A 96 6.51 -12.34 5.90
N GLY A 97 5.38 -12.63 6.53
CA GLY A 97 4.06 -12.57 5.92
C GLY A 97 3.59 -11.14 5.69
N PHE A 98 2.79 -10.93 4.65
CA PHE A 98 2.04 -9.68 4.45
C PHE A 98 0.64 -9.97 3.92
N ASP A 99 -0.29 -9.09 4.28
CA ASP A 99 -1.68 -9.20 3.88
C ASP A 99 -2.38 -7.85 4.02
N ARG A 100 -2.93 -7.36 2.91
CA ARG A 100 -3.59 -6.06 2.83
C ARG A 100 -4.84 -6.13 1.97
N PRO A 101 -5.99 -5.65 2.46
CA PRO A 101 -7.16 -5.40 1.62
C PRO A 101 -6.88 -4.30 0.59
N TYR A 102 -7.33 -4.51 -0.65
CA TYR A 102 -7.21 -3.53 -1.72
C TYR A 102 -8.38 -3.64 -2.70
N ALA A 103 -9.00 -2.50 -3.02
CA ALA A 103 -10.05 -2.40 -4.02
C ALA A 103 -9.44 -2.11 -5.40
N PHE A 104 -9.33 -3.15 -6.22
CA PHE A 104 -8.78 -3.02 -7.56
C PHE A 104 -9.80 -2.41 -8.53
N PRO A 105 -9.39 -1.50 -9.43
CA PRO A 105 -10.24 -1.07 -10.53
C PRO A 105 -10.51 -2.23 -11.50
N ALA A 106 -11.62 -2.14 -12.24
CA ALA A 106 -11.86 -3.00 -13.38
C ALA A 106 -10.79 -2.78 -14.47
N GLY A 107 -10.53 -3.81 -15.27
CA GLY A 107 -9.52 -3.78 -16.33
C GLY A 107 -8.16 -4.34 -15.91
N SER A 108 -7.12 -3.87 -16.60
CA SER A 108 -5.74 -4.35 -16.40
C SER A 108 -5.15 -3.82 -15.11
N ASN A 109 -4.56 -4.70 -14.31
CA ASN A 109 -3.92 -4.36 -13.05
C ASN A 109 -2.54 -5.02 -12.94
N SER A 110 -1.63 -4.36 -12.22
CA SER A 110 -0.35 -4.91 -11.81
C SER A 110 -0.14 -4.69 -10.31
N VAL A 111 0.42 -5.71 -9.66
CA VAL A 111 0.88 -5.65 -8.27
C VAL A 111 2.32 -6.12 -8.24
N GLU A 112 3.19 -5.32 -7.65
CA GLU A 112 4.59 -5.66 -7.43
C GLU A 112 4.94 -5.47 -5.96
N VAL A 113 5.69 -6.41 -5.41
CA VAL A 113 6.29 -6.30 -4.09
C VAL A 113 7.81 -6.31 -4.24
N ILE A 114 8.44 -5.33 -3.58
CA ILE A 114 9.87 -5.12 -3.57
C ILE A 114 10.35 -5.30 -2.13
N SER A 115 11.37 -6.13 -1.91
CA SER A 115 11.89 -6.40 -0.57
C SER A 115 12.43 -5.14 0.12
N PRO A 116 12.53 -5.13 1.46
CA PRO A 116 13.03 -3.95 2.21
C PRO A 116 14.43 -3.45 1.82
N ASP A 117 15.26 -4.32 1.24
CA ASP A 117 16.60 -4.01 0.71
C ASP A 117 16.61 -3.55 -0.77
N GLY A 118 15.45 -3.57 -1.43
CA GLY A 118 15.30 -3.21 -2.84
C GLY A 118 15.86 -4.22 -3.83
N GLN A 119 16.30 -5.41 -3.40
CA GLN A 119 17.02 -6.36 -4.27
C GLN A 119 16.11 -7.40 -4.91
N ARG A 120 15.02 -7.79 -4.24
CA ARG A 120 14.08 -8.81 -4.70
C ARG A 120 12.78 -8.14 -5.10
N HIS A 121 12.26 -8.57 -6.24
CA HIS A 121 11.03 -8.05 -6.84
C HIS A 121 10.19 -9.23 -7.28
N GLU A 122 8.90 -9.19 -6.99
CA GLU A 122 7.92 -10.12 -7.55
C GLU A 122 6.71 -9.33 -8.03
N ARG A 123 6.28 -9.60 -9.27
CA ARG A 123 5.17 -8.87 -9.91
C ARG A 123 4.17 -9.83 -10.51
N VAL A 124 2.90 -9.56 -10.24
CA VAL A 124 1.75 -10.22 -10.88
C VAL A 124 0.98 -9.21 -11.72
N GLN A 125 0.50 -9.66 -12.87
CA GLN A 125 -0.45 -8.92 -13.71
C GLN A 125 -1.72 -9.73 -13.90
N PHE A 126 -2.86 -9.07 -13.84
CA PHE A 126 -4.17 -9.70 -14.01
C PHE A 126 -5.19 -8.73 -14.62
N TYR A 127 -6.22 -9.30 -15.24
CA TYR A 127 -7.37 -8.57 -15.73
C TYR A 127 -8.55 -8.78 -14.78
N HIS A 128 -9.09 -7.70 -14.24
CA HIS A 128 -10.23 -7.71 -13.34
C HIS A 128 -11.51 -7.39 -14.10
N GLY A 129 -12.39 -8.38 -14.26
CA GLY A 129 -13.61 -8.23 -15.07
C GLY A 129 -14.60 -7.18 -14.57
N GLY A 130 -14.56 -6.83 -13.28
CA GLY A 130 -15.58 -5.99 -12.65
C GLY A 130 -16.98 -6.63 -12.70
N GLY A 131 -18.03 -5.85 -12.41
CA GLY A 131 -19.42 -6.26 -12.61
C GLY A 131 -19.98 -7.31 -11.63
N GLY A 132 -19.15 -7.89 -10.76
CA GLY A 132 -19.56 -8.86 -9.74
C GLY A 132 -20.04 -8.24 -8.41
N GLY A 133 -20.55 -7.01 -8.44
CA GLY A 133 -20.97 -6.26 -7.24
C GLY A 133 -19.86 -5.47 -6.53
N GLU A 134 -18.62 -5.55 -7.00
CA GLU A 134 -17.54 -4.65 -6.58
C GLU A 134 -17.81 -3.22 -7.05
N VAL A 135 -17.49 -2.25 -6.22
CA VAL A 135 -17.64 -0.83 -6.52
C VAL A 135 -16.23 -0.22 -6.54
N PRO A 136 -15.56 -0.18 -7.71
CA PRO A 136 -14.21 0.34 -7.81
C PRO A 136 -14.21 1.86 -7.57
N ALA A 137 -13.13 2.36 -6.97
CA ALA A 137 -12.94 3.79 -6.82
C ALA A 137 -12.77 4.47 -8.20
N LYS A 138 -13.25 5.71 -8.31
CA LYS A 138 -12.94 6.62 -9.44
C LYS A 138 -12.03 7.77 -9.02
N LEU A 139 -12.02 8.11 -7.73
CA LEU A 139 -11.04 9.00 -7.12
C LEU A 139 -10.40 8.27 -5.95
N ARG A 140 -9.07 8.26 -5.90
CA ARG A 140 -8.29 7.75 -4.78
C ARG A 140 -7.22 8.75 -4.39
N VAL A 141 -7.09 9.04 -3.10
CA VAL A 141 -6.02 9.83 -2.52
C VAL A 141 -5.32 8.94 -1.50
N LEU A 142 -4.01 8.78 -1.66
CA LEU A 142 -3.18 7.97 -0.79
C LEU A 142 -2.16 8.85 -0.10
N LEU A 143 -1.95 8.65 1.19
CA LEU A 143 -0.91 9.26 1.99
C LEU A 143 0.01 8.16 2.54
N SER A 144 1.32 8.33 2.43
CA SER A 144 2.34 7.53 3.12
C SER A 144 3.48 8.41 3.59
N TRP A 145 4.38 7.93 4.44
CA TRP A 145 5.54 8.69 4.90
C TRP A 145 6.76 7.81 5.16
N ASP A 146 7.92 8.44 5.39
CA ASP A 146 9.24 7.80 5.47
C ASP A 146 9.75 7.56 6.90
N SER A 147 9.05 8.06 7.92
CA SER A 147 9.45 7.92 9.33
C SER A 147 8.57 6.94 10.10
N ASP A 148 9.20 6.00 10.81
CA ASP A 148 8.50 5.08 11.70
C ASP A 148 7.89 5.81 12.91
N ASN A 149 6.93 5.16 13.58
CA ASN A 149 6.26 5.67 14.78
C ASN A 149 5.72 7.11 14.65
N THR A 150 5.46 7.55 13.42
CA THR A 150 4.91 8.86 13.08
C THR A 150 3.45 8.70 12.68
N ASP A 151 2.63 9.66 13.04
CA ASP A 151 1.19 9.68 12.80
C ASP A 151 0.83 10.88 11.94
N LEU A 152 0.53 10.61 10.66
CA LEU A 152 0.06 11.61 9.71
C LEU A 152 -1.35 11.26 9.24
N ASP A 153 -2.27 12.21 9.36
CA ASP A 153 -3.65 12.03 8.89
C ASP A 153 -3.86 12.63 7.50
N LEU A 154 -4.58 11.90 6.66
CA LEU A 154 -5.09 12.36 5.39
C LEU A 154 -6.46 13.02 5.57
N HIS A 155 -6.58 14.24 5.07
CA HIS A 155 -7.81 15.03 5.10
C HIS A 155 -8.26 15.34 3.67
N LEU A 156 -9.52 15.04 3.34
CA LEU A 156 -10.12 15.37 2.05
C LEU A 156 -11.39 16.21 2.26
N LEU A 157 -11.40 17.42 1.70
CA LEU A 157 -12.62 18.24 1.59
C LEU A 157 -13.24 18.03 0.22
N THR A 158 -14.55 17.77 0.20
CA THR A 158 -15.34 17.48 -1.00
C THR A 158 -16.07 18.74 -1.51
N PRO A 159 -16.47 18.80 -2.80
CA PRO A 159 -17.10 20.00 -3.39
C PRO A 159 -18.39 20.48 -2.71
N ASP A 160 -19.13 19.57 -2.09
CA ASP A 160 -20.34 19.83 -1.30
C ASP A 160 -20.06 20.27 0.14
N GLY A 161 -18.78 20.48 0.51
CA GLY A 161 -18.35 20.91 1.84
C GLY A 161 -18.17 19.78 2.85
N GLY A 162 -18.28 18.53 2.42
CA GLY A 162 -17.96 17.37 3.26
C GLY A 162 -16.47 17.28 3.58
N HIS A 163 -16.15 16.64 4.71
CA HIS A 163 -14.77 16.47 5.18
C HIS A 163 -14.56 15.03 5.65
N VAL A 164 -13.70 14.30 4.95
CA VAL A 164 -13.23 12.95 5.31
C VAL A 164 -11.87 13.06 6.02
N TRP A 165 -11.77 12.43 7.18
CA TRP A 165 -10.56 12.33 8.02
C TRP A 165 -10.77 11.23 9.08
N TYR A 166 -9.79 10.96 9.94
CA TYR A 166 -9.85 9.89 10.94
C TYR A 166 -11.13 9.94 11.81
N GLY A 167 -11.58 11.14 12.19
CA GLY A 167 -12.79 11.34 13.00
C GLY A 167 -14.12 11.26 12.24
N ASN A 168 -14.09 11.31 10.90
CA ASN A 168 -15.27 11.18 10.05
C ASN A 168 -14.93 10.42 8.76
N ARG A 169 -14.91 9.08 8.85
CA ARG A 169 -14.35 8.19 7.83
C ARG A 169 -15.29 7.86 6.67
N SER A 170 -16.50 8.41 6.66
CA SER A 170 -17.47 8.17 5.57
C SER A 170 -18.46 9.32 5.45
N LEU A 171 -18.70 9.77 4.22
CA LEU A 171 -19.67 10.81 3.90
C LEU A 171 -20.88 10.24 3.14
N PRO A 172 -22.05 10.89 3.21
CA PRO A 172 -23.23 10.52 2.40
C PRO A 172 -22.99 10.53 0.88
N ASN A 173 -22.00 11.30 0.41
CA ASN A 173 -21.63 11.38 -1.02
C ASN A 173 -20.75 10.21 -1.50
N GLY A 174 -20.50 9.21 -0.65
CA GLY A 174 -19.78 7.99 -1.00
C GLY A 174 -18.27 8.04 -0.81
N ALA A 175 -17.70 9.18 -0.38
CA ALA A 175 -16.29 9.23 0.02
C ALA A 175 -16.05 8.52 1.36
N ALA A 176 -15.03 7.67 1.40
CA ALA A 176 -14.67 6.91 2.60
C ALA A 176 -13.16 6.72 2.74
N GLN A 177 -12.70 6.56 3.98
CA GLN A 177 -11.32 6.21 4.32
C GLN A 177 -11.19 4.70 4.60
N ASP A 178 -10.21 4.01 4.02
CA ASP A 178 -10.06 2.54 4.10
C ASP A 178 -9.60 2.06 5.47
N VAL A 179 -8.46 2.58 5.93
CA VAL A 179 -7.72 2.27 7.16
C VAL A 179 -7.13 3.56 7.70
N ASP A 180 -7.24 3.71 9.00
CA ASP A 180 -6.49 4.70 9.77
C ASP A 180 -5.29 3.92 10.37
N VAL A 181 -4.08 4.25 9.91
CA VAL A 181 -2.85 3.57 10.30
C VAL A 181 -2.09 4.50 11.25
N THR A 182 -2.32 4.33 12.55
CA THR A 182 -1.78 5.22 13.59
C THR A 182 -0.34 4.89 13.99
N THR A 183 0.30 3.90 13.37
CA THR A 183 1.73 3.60 13.57
C THR A 183 2.36 3.06 12.29
N GLY A 184 3.60 3.44 12.01
CA GLY A 184 4.39 2.91 10.90
C GLY A 184 4.57 3.96 9.81
N TYR A 185 4.30 3.60 8.57
CA TYR A 185 4.62 4.37 7.36
C TYR A 185 3.37 4.70 6.51
N GLY A 186 2.18 4.46 7.07
CA GLY A 186 0.91 4.41 6.35
C GLY A 186 0.77 3.12 5.49
N PRO A 187 0.08 3.16 4.34
CA PRO A 187 -0.67 4.30 3.82
C PRO A 187 -2.08 4.45 4.42
N GLU A 188 -2.53 5.69 4.49
CA GLU A 188 -3.95 6.03 4.59
C GLU A 188 -4.53 6.28 3.20
N ILE A 189 -5.70 5.71 2.91
CA ILE A 189 -6.36 5.90 1.61
C ILE A 189 -7.78 6.45 1.81
N ILE A 190 -8.08 7.56 1.15
CA ILE A 190 -9.46 8.02 0.94
C ILE A 190 -9.84 7.75 -0.50
N ALA A 191 -10.99 7.11 -0.71
CA ALA A 191 -11.49 6.83 -2.04
C ALA A 191 -12.99 7.11 -2.16
N THR A 192 -13.44 7.38 -3.39
CA THR A 192 -14.87 7.44 -3.73
C THR A 192 -15.10 6.85 -5.12
N PRO A 193 -16.15 6.02 -5.28
CA PRO A 193 -16.61 5.56 -6.60
C PRO A 193 -17.47 6.60 -7.32
N THR A 194 -17.98 7.59 -6.59
CA THR A 194 -18.89 8.64 -7.09
C THR A 194 -18.35 10.04 -6.76
N PRO A 195 -17.16 10.41 -7.27
CA PRO A 195 -16.62 11.75 -7.06
C PRO A 195 -17.59 12.81 -7.61
N LEU A 196 -17.81 13.84 -6.81
CA LEU A 196 -18.61 15.00 -7.16
C LEU A 196 -17.83 15.90 -8.11
N LYS A 197 -18.52 16.55 -9.04
CA LYS A 197 -17.89 17.56 -9.88
C LYS A 197 -17.52 18.79 -9.03
N GLY A 198 -16.34 19.35 -9.27
CA GLY A 198 -15.90 20.59 -8.62
C GLY A 198 -14.64 20.45 -7.77
N ALA A 199 -14.43 21.43 -6.88
CA ALA A 199 -13.17 21.60 -6.17
C ALA A 199 -13.02 20.65 -4.98
N TYR A 200 -11.93 19.88 -4.97
CA TYR A 200 -11.43 19.12 -3.84
C TYR A 200 -10.19 19.79 -3.25
N LEU A 201 -10.02 19.61 -1.93
CA LEU A 201 -8.83 20.06 -1.22
C LEU A 201 -8.25 18.89 -0.42
N VAL A 202 -6.95 18.62 -0.62
CA VAL A 202 -6.21 17.56 0.07
C VAL A 202 -5.27 18.20 1.07
N TYR A 203 -5.43 17.84 2.34
CA TYR A 203 -4.56 18.26 3.42
C TYR A 203 -3.89 17.05 4.07
N VAL A 204 -2.72 17.29 4.65
CA VAL A 204 -2.03 16.34 5.52
C VAL A 204 -1.85 17.02 6.88
N ASN A 205 -2.27 16.33 7.94
CA ASN A 205 -2.07 16.76 9.31
C ASN A 205 -0.93 15.93 9.91
N TYR A 206 0.06 16.59 10.50
CA TYR A 206 1.03 15.91 11.36
C TYR A 206 0.43 15.80 12.76
N PHE A 207 -0.24 14.69 13.07
CA PHE A 207 -0.90 14.53 14.36
C PHE A 207 0.10 14.39 15.52
N GLY A 208 1.12 13.55 15.36
CA GLY A 208 2.13 13.34 16.38
C GLY A 208 2.98 12.09 16.16
N GLY A 209 3.62 11.60 17.21
CA GLY A 209 4.58 10.50 17.10
C GLY A 209 5.92 10.95 16.54
N GLY A 210 6.90 10.06 16.57
CA GLY A 210 8.27 10.38 16.18
C GLY A 210 8.94 11.38 17.12
N TYR A 211 8.55 11.41 18.41
CA TYR A 211 9.27 12.14 19.46
C TYR A 211 9.50 11.24 20.68
N SER A 212 10.70 11.28 21.25
CA SER A 212 11.07 10.64 22.50
C SER A 212 11.31 11.70 23.58
N GLN A 213 10.79 11.46 24.78
CA GLN A 213 11.11 12.30 25.94
C GLN A 213 12.25 11.65 26.73
N ASP A 214 13.32 12.40 26.96
CA ASP A 214 14.35 12.02 27.92
C ASP A 214 13.77 12.18 29.34
N GLU A 215 13.67 11.08 30.08
CA GLU A 215 13.09 11.05 31.42
C GLU A 215 13.94 11.79 32.48
N GLU A 216 15.25 11.96 32.24
CA GLU A 216 16.18 12.59 33.19
C GLU A 216 16.30 14.09 32.93
N SER A 217 16.37 14.51 31.66
CA SER A 217 16.48 15.93 31.28
C SER A 217 15.14 16.61 30.97
N GLY A 218 14.08 15.83 30.76
CA GLY A 218 12.76 16.30 30.33
C GLY A 218 12.69 16.77 28.88
N ASN A 219 13.79 16.67 28.12
CA ASN A 219 13.87 17.11 26.74
C ASN A 219 13.03 16.23 25.82
N VAL A 220 12.31 16.85 24.89
CA VAL A 220 11.52 16.17 23.86
C VAL A 220 12.25 16.31 22.54
N GLU A 221 12.77 15.19 22.04
CA GLU A 221 13.55 15.10 20.81
C GLU A 221 12.75 14.38 19.73
N ALA A 222 12.77 14.87 18.50
CA ALA A 222 12.17 14.15 17.38
C ALA A 222 13.04 12.92 17.03
N ALA A 223 12.42 11.75 16.88
CA ALA A 223 13.03 10.54 16.34
C ALA A 223 13.63 10.79 14.94
N GLN A 224 13.04 11.70 14.16
CA GLN A 224 13.64 12.27 12.95
C GLN A 224 13.34 13.78 12.88
N PRO A 225 14.32 14.63 12.50
CA PRO A 225 14.11 16.08 12.39
C PRO A 225 13.10 16.50 11.31
N LEU A 226 12.80 15.60 10.37
CA LEU A 226 11.93 15.84 9.22
C LEU A 226 11.30 14.52 8.79
N THR A 227 9.97 14.52 8.65
CA THR A 227 9.21 13.44 8.00
C THR A 227 8.82 13.91 6.61
N THR A 228 8.97 13.07 5.59
CA THR A 228 8.48 13.35 4.23
C THR A 228 7.23 12.53 3.96
N ALA A 229 6.09 13.22 3.88
CA ALA A 229 4.87 12.62 3.37
C ALA A 229 4.91 12.52 1.85
N ARG A 230 4.32 11.45 1.31
CA ARG A 230 4.00 11.29 -0.09
C ARG A 230 2.49 11.21 -0.24
N VAL A 231 1.92 12.12 -1.02
CA VAL A 231 0.50 12.10 -1.38
C VAL A 231 0.37 11.75 -2.85
N THR A 232 -0.42 10.73 -3.19
CA THR A 232 -0.76 10.39 -4.57
C THR A 232 -2.26 10.55 -4.79
N ILE A 233 -2.63 11.30 -5.81
CA ILE A 233 -4.02 11.51 -6.25
C ILE A 233 -4.20 10.78 -7.57
N VAL A 234 -5.16 9.86 -7.62
CA VAL A 234 -5.58 9.13 -8.82
C VAL A 234 -7.01 9.54 -9.15
N THR A 235 -7.22 10.19 -10.29
CA THR A 235 -8.55 10.54 -10.81
C THR A 235 -8.91 9.64 -11.98
N GLU A 236 -10.21 9.36 -12.14
CA GLU A 236 -10.78 8.48 -13.16
C GLU A 236 -10.08 7.10 -13.19
N GLU A 237 -9.80 6.55 -12.00
CA GLU A 237 -9.07 5.29 -11.80
C GLU A 237 -9.70 4.14 -12.60
N GLY A 238 -8.86 3.38 -13.32
CA GLY A 238 -9.28 2.25 -14.14
C GLY A 238 -9.86 2.61 -15.49
N THR A 239 -9.85 3.89 -15.88
CA THR A 239 -10.37 4.36 -17.17
C THR A 239 -9.24 4.89 -18.08
N PRO A 240 -9.48 5.05 -19.39
CA PRO A 240 -8.54 5.72 -20.28
C PRO A 240 -8.20 7.17 -19.89
N ASP A 241 -9.05 7.82 -19.10
CA ASP A 241 -8.87 9.19 -18.61
C ASP A 241 -8.15 9.24 -17.25
N GLU A 242 -7.62 8.10 -16.78
CA GLU A 242 -6.91 8.03 -15.51
C GLU A 242 -5.74 9.01 -15.47
N LYS A 243 -5.64 9.77 -14.37
CA LYS A 243 -4.51 10.65 -14.11
C LYS A 243 -3.98 10.43 -12.70
N GLN A 244 -2.66 10.27 -12.60
CA GLN A 244 -1.95 10.14 -11.33
C GLN A 244 -1.04 11.36 -11.10
N GLU A 245 -1.16 12.01 -9.94
CA GLU A 245 -0.27 13.09 -9.48
C GLU A 245 0.30 12.73 -8.10
N SER A 246 1.63 12.74 -7.94
CA SER A 246 2.29 12.53 -6.65
C SER A 246 3.00 13.80 -6.16
N PHE A 247 2.92 14.04 -4.86
CA PHE A 247 3.52 15.18 -4.16
C PHE A 247 4.37 14.68 -3.00
N LEU A 248 5.57 15.25 -2.84
CA LEU A 248 6.38 15.08 -1.63
C LEU A 248 6.20 16.30 -0.75
N VAL A 249 5.83 16.08 0.51
CA VAL A 249 5.44 17.12 1.45
C VAL A 249 6.29 16.97 2.71
N PRO A 250 7.28 17.86 2.92
CA PRO A 250 8.05 17.86 4.16
C PRO A 250 7.17 18.32 5.33
N MET A 251 7.06 17.48 6.36
CA MET A 251 6.32 17.72 7.60
C MET A 251 7.33 17.94 8.73
N ARG A 252 7.18 19.05 9.48
CA ARG A 252 8.22 19.51 10.41
C ARG A 252 7.83 19.40 11.87
N GLN A 253 6.55 19.58 12.19
CA GLN A 253 6.10 19.68 13.57
C GLN A 253 4.71 19.08 13.78
N PRO A 254 4.47 18.36 14.89
CA PRO A 254 3.13 17.97 15.30
C PRO A 254 2.19 19.18 15.41
N GLY A 255 0.94 19.00 14.99
CA GLY A 255 -0.07 20.04 14.84
C GLY A 255 -0.04 20.80 13.51
N GLU A 256 0.94 20.54 12.64
CA GLU A 256 1.02 21.16 11.31
C GLU A 256 -0.07 20.60 10.39
N LEU A 257 -0.95 21.47 9.87
CA LEU A 257 -1.93 21.14 8.83
C LEU A 257 -1.53 21.78 7.50
N THR A 258 -1.16 20.97 6.53
CA THR A 258 -0.60 21.43 5.25
C THR A 258 -1.53 21.14 4.10
N LEU A 259 -1.93 22.19 3.36
CA LEU A 259 -2.64 22.05 2.08
C LEU A 259 -1.66 21.52 1.03
N VAL A 260 -1.88 20.29 0.58
CA VAL A 260 -1.03 19.65 -0.43
C VAL A 260 -1.47 20.03 -1.83
N LYS A 261 -2.79 19.95 -2.09
CA LYS A 261 -3.34 20.20 -3.43
C LYS A 261 -4.78 20.66 -3.36
N ARG A 262 -5.11 21.67 -4.18
CA ARG A 262 -6.46 21.93 -4.65
C ARG A 262 -6.57 21.45 -6.10
N PHE A 263 -7.58 20.66 -6.42
CA PHE A 263 -7.86 20.21 -7.79
C PHE A 263 -9.36 20.24 -8.07
N SER A 264 -9.74 20.27 -9.34
CA SER A 264 -11.14 20.17 -9.76
C SER A 264 -11.37 18.81 -10.41
N TYR A 265 -12.38 18.08 -9.94
CA TYR A 265 -12.82 16.86 -10.60
C TYR A 265 -13.82 17.21 -11.73
N PRO A 266 -13.65 16.65 -12.94
CA PRO A 266 -14.41 17.05 -14.15
C PRO A 266 -15.89 16.59 -14.17
#